data_AF-A0A349L4A9-F1
#
_entry.id   AF-A0A349L4A9-F1
#
_cell.length_a   1.000
_cell.length_b   1.000
_cell.length_c   1.000
_cell.angle_alpha   90.00
_cell.angle_beta   90.00
_cell.angle_gamma   90.00
#
_symmetry.space_group_name_H-M   'P 1'
#
loop_
_entity.id
_entity.type
_entity.pdbx_description
1 polymer ?
#
loop_
_entity_poly.entity_id
_entity_poly.type
_entity_poly.pdbx_seq_one_letter_code
_entity_poly.pdbx_strand_id
1 'polypeptide(L)'
;PALTALTGQPVDLHDKPDGMRAAVVEHFATQGGEWEVRVQLCTDLGTMPIEDSSVRWPEQDSPFIAVARITAPPQAAWNAALSKAVDDGMAFSPWHGIAAHRPLGSIMRVRKAAYQMSSHFRAERNGVTMVEPQNLDDFPG
;
A
#
# COMPACT_ATOMS: atom_id res chain seq x y z
N PRO A 1 -17.15 -4.41 -7.73
CA PRO A 1 -18.32 -3.56 -8.07
C PRO A 1 -18.52 -2.35 -7.15
N ALA A 2 -18.33 -2.48 -5.83
CA ALA A 2 -18.51 -1.38 -4.87
C ALA A 2 -17.40 -0.31 -4.94
N LEU A 3 -16.11 -0.71 -5.01
CA LEU A 3 -14.99 0.23 -5.05
C LEU A 3 -14.97 1.16 -6.27
N THR A 4 -15.56 0.74 -7.39
CA THR A 4 -15.59 1.51 -8.63
C THR A 4 -16.88 2.31 -8.80
N ALA A 5 -17.86 2.18 -7.89
CA ALA A 5 -19.17 2.81 -8.02
C ALA A 5 -19.08 4.35 -7.97
N LEU A 6 -18.08 4.89 -7.27
CA LEU A 6 -17.82 6.33 -7.14
C LEU A 6 -16.79 6.86 -8.15
N THR A 7 -16.40 6.06 -9.15
CA THR A 7 -15.44 6.49 -10.18
C THR A 7 -15.95 7.76 -10.89
N GLY A 8 -15.14 8.81 -10.90
CA GLY A 8 -15.47 10.09 -11.53
C GLY A 8 -16.42 10.98 -10.73
N GLN A 9 -16.86 10.55 -9.54
CA GLN A 9 -17.67 11.39 -8.66
C GLN A 9 -16.78 12.36 -7.86
N PRO A 10 -17.18 13.63 -7.69
CA PRO A 10 -16.44 14.56 -6.86
C PRO A 10 -16.57 14.19 -5.38
N VAL A 11 -15.47 14.33 -4.64
CA VAL A 11 -15.48 14.29 -3.17
C VAL A 11 -15.60 15.71 -2.68
N ASP A 12 -16.61 16.00 -1.85
CA ASP A 12 -16.74 17.31 -1.22
C ASP A 12 -15.70 17.47 -0.10
N LEU A 13 -14.77 18.40 -0.33
CA LEU A 13 -13.67 18.73 0.59
C LEU A 13 -13.86 20.10 1.25
N HIS A 14 -14.95 20.82 0.96
CA HIS A 14 -15.19 22.14 1.54
C HIS A 14 -15.32 22.05 3.07
N ASP A 15 -14.51 22.83 3.79
CA ASP A 15 -14.41 22.81 5.27
C ASP A 15 -14.19 21.42 5.91
N LYS A 16 -13.64 20.47 5.13
CA LYS A 16 -13.39 19.09 5.55
C LYS A 16 -11.90 18.76 5.42
N PRO A 17 -11.06 19.11 6.42
CA PRO A 17 -9.62 18.87 6.37
C PRO A 17 -9.26 17.39 6.20
N ASP A 18 -10.13 16.49 6.66
CA ASP A 18 -10.02 15.03 6.53
C ASP A 18 -11.07 14.43 5.57
N GLY A 19 -11.60 15.21 4.62
CA GLY A 19 -12.71 14.78 3.75
C GLY A 19 -12.45 13.47 2.99
N MET A 20 -11.22 13.24 2.53
CA MET A 20 -10.82 11.97 1.91
C MET A 20 -10.87 10.80 2.90
N ARG A 21 -10.39 11.00 4.14
CA ARG A 21 -10.43 9.99 5.19
C ARG A 21 -11.87 9.66 5.55
N ALA A 22 -12.72 10.68 5.71
CA ALA A 22 -14.14 10.51 6.00
C ALA A 22 -14.84 9.67 4.92
N ALA A 23 -14.58 9.95 3.64
CA ALA A 23 -15.14 9.18 2.52
C ALA A 23 -14.71 7.70 2.55
N VAL A 24 -13.43 7.43 2.85
CA VAL A 24 -12.92 6.05 2.99
C VAL A 24 -13.57 5.35 4.20
N VAL A 25 -13.67 6.03 5.35
CA VAL A 25 -14.32 5.50 6.55
C VAL A 25 -15.79 5.17 6.29
N GLU A 26 -16.53 6.07 5.66
CA GLU A 26 -17.94 5.88 5.33
C GLU A 26 -18.14 4.69 4.39
N HIS A 27 -17.31 4.55 3.35
CA HIS A 27 -17.35 3.41 2.44
C HIS A 27 -17.11 2.10 3.19
N PHE A 28 -15.98 1.98 3.89
CA PHE A 28 -15.58 0.71 4.51
C PHE A 28 -16.38 0.33 5.76
N ALA A 29 -17.10 1.27 6.38
CA ALA A 29 -17.98 0.97 7.51
C ALA A 29 -19.14 0.02 7.14
N THR A 30 -19.60 0.06 5.88
CA THR A 30 -20.73 -0.77 5.42
C THR A 30 -20.40 -1.63 4.21
N GLN A 31 -19.39 -1.23 3.43
CA GLN A 31 -18.93 -1.93 2.24
C GLN A 31 -17.54 -2.54 2.51
N GLY A 32 -17.16 -3.51 1.70
CA GLY A 32 -15.78 -4.01 1.66
C GLY A 32 -14.99 -3.47 0.47
N GLY A 33 -13.88 -4.13 0.22
CA GLY A 33 -13.08 -3.95 -0.99
C GLY A 33 -12.63 -5.28 -1.57
N GLU A 34 -12.56 -5.35 -2.90
CA GLU A 34 -11.94 -6.46 -3.60
C GLU A 34 -11.02 -5.91 -4.69
N TRP A 35 -9.77 -6.37 -4.69
CA TRP A 35 -8.76 -5.98 -5.67
C TRP A 35 -8.19 -7.23 -6.34
N GLU A 36 -8.01 -7.16 -7.65
CA GLU A 36 -7.24 -8.15 -8.39
C GLU A 36 -5.79 -7.68 -8.50
N VAL A 37 -4.88 -8.48 -7.94
CA VAL A 37 -3.44 -8.22 -8.05
C VAL A 37 -2.98 -8.80 -9.38
N ARG A 38 -2.40 -7.95 -10.22
CA ARG A 38 -1.87 -8.33 -11.52
C ARG A 38 -0.39 -7.98 -11.65
N VAL A 39 0.32 -8.71 -12.51
CA VAL A 39 1.74 -8.48 -12.82
C VAL A 39 1.95 -8.39 -14.32
N GLN A 40 3.00 -7.69 -14.72
CA GLN A 40 3.53 -7.69 -16.08
C GLN A 40 4.88 -8.42 -16.07
N LEU A 41 5.12 -9.30 -17.05
CA LEU A 41 6.40 -10.00 -17.19
C LEU A 41 7.35 -9.16 -18.05
N CYS A 42 8.55 -8.90 -17.55
CA CYS A 42 9.59 -8.23 -18.32
C CYS A 42 10.15 -9.19 -19.38
N THR A 43 9.82 -8.97 -20.66
CA THR A 43 10.27 -9.80 -21.78
C THR A 43 11.37 -9.13 -22.59
N ASP A 44 11.47 -7.80 -22.57
CA ASP A 44 12.47 -7.02 -23.28
C ASP A 44 12.89 -5.77 -22.48
N LEU A 45 14.15 -5.73 -22.02
CA LEU A 45 14.68 -4.61 -21.23
C LEU A 45 14.83 -3.30 -22.03
N GLY A 46 14.83 -3.35 -23.36
CA GLY A 46 14.91 -2.16 -24.21
C GLY A 46 13.61 -1.36 -24.19
N THR A 47 12.47 -2.05 -24.18
CA THR A 47 11.12 -1.45 -24.12
C THR A 47 10.53 -1.44 -22.71
N MET A 48 11.04 -2.28 -21.81
CA MET A 48 10.60 -2.44 -20.42
C MET A 48 11.76 -2.21 -19.45
N PRO A 49 12.32 -0.98 -19.37
CA PRO A 49 13.50 -0.72 -18.57
C PRO A 49 13.18 -0.82 -17.07
N ILE A 50 13.89 -1.72 -16.37
CA ILE A 50 13.78 -1.87 -14.91
C ILE A 50 14.43 -0.69 -14.16
N GLU A 51 15.40 -0.03 -14.78
CA GLU A 51 16.17 1.06 -14.19
C GLU A 51 15.54 2.46 -14.40
N ASP A 52 14.47 2.55 -15.21
CA ASP A 52 13.72 3.79 -15.48
C ASP A 52 12.23 3.59 -15.22
N SER A 53 11.77 4.01 -14.04
CA SER A 53 10.36 3.89 -13.64
C SER A 53 9.44 4.92 -14.29
N SER A 54 9.96 5.84 -15.11
CA SER A 54 9.13 6.80 -15.85
C SER A 54 8.53 6.21 -17.14
N VAL A 55 9.10 5.10 -17.62
CA VAL A 55 8.65 4.41 -18.82
C VAL A 55 7.57 3.40 -18.47
N ARG A 56 6.35 3.62 -18.99
CA ARG A 56 5.27 2.64 -18.90
C ARG A 56 5.54 1.47 -19.85
N TRP A 57 5.45 0.23 -19.34
CA TRP A 57 5.61 -0.96 -20.16
C TRP A 57 4.37 -1.17 -21.06
N PRO A 58 4.55 -1.42 -22.37
CA PRO A 58 3.43 -1.62 -23.28
C PRO A 58 2.62 -2.87 -22.93
N GLU A 59 1.31 -2.72 -22.72
CA GLU A 59 0.42 -3.84 -22.36
C GLU A 59 0.23 -4.86 -23.50
N GLN A 60 0.46 -4.44 -24.75
CA GLN A 60 0.46 -5.34 -25.91
C GLN A 60 1.63 -6.34 -25.89
N ASP A 61 2.77 -5.93 -25.33
CA ASP A 61 4.01 -6.72 -25.27
C ASP A 61 4.16 -7.44 -23.92
N SER A 62 3.53 -6.89 -22.87
CA SER A 62 3.43 -7.49 -21.54
C SER A 62 2.04 -7.24 -20.94
N PRO A 63 1.04 -8.10 -21.24
CA PRO A 63 -0.29 -7.93 -20.68
C PRO A 63 -0.30 -8.19 -19.18
N PHE A 64 -1.23 -7.55 -18.47
CA PHE A 64 -1.42 -7.81 -17.05
C PHE A 64 -1.98 -9.22 -16.81
N ILE A 65 -1.25 -10.02 -16.02
CA ILE A 65 -1.64 -11.37 -15.61
C ILE A 65 -2.11 -11.33 -14.16
N ALA A 66 -3.34 -11.79 -13.90
CA ALA A 66 -3.86 -11.90 -12.54
C ALA A 66 -3.14 -13.01 -11.76
N VAL A 67 -2.69 -12.70 -10.54
CA VAL A 67 -1.93 -13.63 -9.68
C VAL A 67 -2.54 -13.80 -8.31
N ALA A 68 -3.36 -12.85 -7.85
CA ALA A 68 -4.04 -12.96 -6.55
C ALA A 68 -5.28 -12.07 -6.51
N ARG A 69 -6.10 -12.29 -5.48
CA ARG A 69 -7.23 -11.45 -5.13
C ARG A 69 -7.12 -11.08 -3.66
N ILE A 70 -7.21 -9.79 -3.36
CA ILE A 70 -7.24 -9.26 -1.99
C ILE A 70 -8.68 -8.87 -1.70
N THR A 71 -9.22 -9.36 -0.59
CA THR A 71 -10.56 -9.04 -0.13
C THR A 71 -10.50 -8.44 1.27
N ALA A 72 -11.13 -7.29 1.46
CA ALA A 72 -11.33 -6.65 2.74
C ALA A 72 -12.83 -6.62 3.05
N PRO A 73 -13.31 -7.24 4.15
CA PRO A 73 -14.70 -7.10 4.55
C PRO A 73 -15.00 -5.67 5.05
N PRO A 74 -16.28 -5.32 5.23
CA PRO A 74 -16.64 -4.11 5.96
C PRO A 74 -15.97 -4.08 7.34
N GLN A 75 -15.35 -2.95 7.68
CA GLN A 75 -14.55 -2.77 8.88
C GLN A 75 -14.37 -1.28 9.20
N ALA A 76 -13.95 -0.99 10.44
CA ALA A 76 -13.51 0.35 10.79
C ALA A 76 -12.21 0.67 10.05
N ALA A 77 -12.28 1.47 8.98
CA ALA A 77 -11.10 1.83 8.19
C ALA A 77 -10.16 2.82 8.89
N TRP A 78 -10.65 3.55 9.89
CA TRP A 78 -9.82 4.43 10.71
C TRP A 78 -10.43 4.62 12.09
N ASN A 79 -9.60 4.46 13.12
CA ASN A 79 -9.84 5.00 14.45
C ASN A 79 -8.50 5.44 15.04
N ALA A 80 -8.53 6.27 16.09
CA ALA A 80 -7.31 6.84 16.66
C ALA A 80 -6.37 5.77 17.24
N ALA A 81 -6.91 4.68 17.80
CA ALA A 81 -6.11 3.59 18.36
C ALA A 81 -5.41 2.79 17.26
N LEU A 82 -6.12 2.44 16.18
CA LEU A 82 -5.61 1.72 15.02
C LEU A 82 -4.56 2.53 14.28
N SER A 83 -4.84 3.82 14.03
CA SER A 83 -3.88 4.75 13.42
C SER A 83 -2.61 4.82 14.26
N LYS A 84 -2.70 4.97 15.58
CA LYS A 84 -1.52 4.96 16.45
C LYS A 84 -0.76 3.63 16.38
N ALA A 85 -1.46 2.50 16.49
CA ALA A 85 -0.84 1.18 16.46
C ALA A 85 -0.08 0.93 15.15
N VAL A 86 -0.66 1.28 14.00
CA VAL A 86 -0.05 1.10 12.68
C VAL A 86 1.00 2.17 12.40
N ASP A 87 0.65 3.45 12.54
CA ASP A 87 1.46 4.58 12.10
C ASP A 87 2.66 4.85 13.02
N ASP A 88 2.63 4.42 14.28
CA ASP A 88 3.78 4.49 15.19
C ASP A 88 4.44 3.13 15.38
N GLY A 89 3.64 2.08 15.53
CA GLY A 89 4.10 0.75 15.94
C GLY A 89 4.59 -0.15 14.81
N MET A 90 4.33 0.18 13.54
CA MET A 90 4.71 -0.68 12.41
C MET A 90 5.65 0.02 11.42
N ALA A 91 6.31 -0.80 10.59
CA ALA A 91 7.10 -0.33 9.46
C ALA A 91 6.76 -1.13 8.20
N PHE A 92 6.54 -0.42 7.09
CA PHE A 92 6.36 -1.05 5.78
C PHE A 92 7.64 -0.86 4.98
N SER A 93 8.18 -1.93 4.40
CA SER A 93 9.36 -1.84 3.51
C SER A 93 9.18 -2.76 2.31
N PRO A 94 9.46 -2.31 1.07
CA PRO A 94 9.43 -3.19 -0.10
C PRO A 94 10.52 -4.28 -0.05
N TRP A 95 11.51 -4.15 0.85
CA TRP A 95 12.53 -5.16 1.10
C TRP A 95 12.12 -6.18 2.17
N HIS A 96 10.95 -6.00 2.79
CA HIS A 96 10.35 -6.99 3.67
C HIS A 96 9.63 -8.05 2.81
N GLY A 97 10.36 -9.09 2.42
CA GLY A 97 9.84 -10.16 1.57
C GLY A 97 10.83 -11.31 1.40
N ILE A 98 10.40 -12.34 0.67
CA ILE A 98 11.23 -13.52 0.39
C ILE A 98 12.29 -13.21 -0.68
N ALA A 99 13.37 -13.99 -0.69
CA ALA A 99 14.48 -13.81 -1.62
C ALA A 99 14.05 -13.84 -3.11
N ALA A 100 13.04 -14.64 -3.44
CA ALA A 100 12.48 -14.72 -4.80
C ALA A 100 11.82 -13.41 -5.27
N HIS A 101 11.35 -12.56 -4.36
CA HIS A 101 10.71 -11.27 -4.67
C HIS A 101 11.64 -10.08 -4.47
N ARG A 102 12.97 -10.31 -4.57
CA ARG A 102 13.97 -9.26 -4.39
C ARG A 102 13.65 -8.06 -5.30
N PRO A 103 13.48 -6.84 -4.74
CA PRO A 103 13.24 -5.65 -5.55
C PRO A 103 14.40 -5.34 -6.51
N LEU A 104 14.06 -4.94 -7.73
CA LEU A 104 14.99 -4.58 -8.80
C LEU A 104 14.89 -3.08 -9.15
N GLY A 105 15.91 -2.56 -9.84
CA GLY A 105 15.99 -1.14 -10.20
C GLY A 105 16.67 -0.25 -9.15
N SER A 106 17.29 0.82 -9.60
CA SER A 106 18.06 1.78 -8.80
C SER A 106 17.23 2.39 -7.66
N ILE A 107 16.01 2.83 -7.96
CA ILE A 107 15.07 3.38 -6.97
C ILE A 107 14.76 2.35 -5.88
N MET A 108 14.49 1.10 -6.24
CA MET A 108 14.21 0.07 -5.24
C MET A 108 15.44 -0.22 -4.38
N ARG A 109 16.65 -0.25 -4.96
CA ARG A 109 17.91 -0.40 -4.18
C ARG A 109 18.09 0.72 -3.15
N VAL A 110 17.86 1.97 -3.54
CA VAL A 110 17.92 3.13 -2.63
C VAL A 110 16.86 3.03 -1.53
N ARG A 111 15.64 2.57 -1.85
CA ARG A 111 14.57 2.39 -0.86
C ARG A 111 14.95 1.45 0.28
N LYS A 112 15.91 0.54 0.11
CA LYS A 112 16.36 -0.33 1.22
C LYS A 112 16.86 0.51 2.41
N ALA A 113 17.85 1.36 2.16
CA ALA A 113 18.45 2.19 3.20
C ALA A 113 17.47 3.28 3.67
N ALA A 114 16.75 3.91 2.74
CA ALA A 114 15.83 5.01 3.07
C ALA A 114 14.71 4.56 4.03
N TYR A 115 14.11 3.38 3.79
CA TYR A 115 13.06 2.87 4.66
C TYR A 115 13.60 2.45 6.03
N GLN A 116 14.79 1.84 6.09
CA GLN A 116 15.45 1.50 7.35
C GLN A 116 15.75 2.74 8.20
N MET A 117 16.29 3.79 7.57
CA MET A 117 16.57 5.06 8.26
C MET A 117 15.28 5.74 8.75
N SER A 118 14.24 5.76 7.91
CA SER A 118 12.94 6.36 8.26
C SER A 118 12.26 5.63 9.42
N SER A 119 12.27 4.30 9.41
CA SER A 119 11.69 3.51 10.51
C SER A 119 12.45 3.72 11.82
N HIS A 120 13.78 3.70 11.79
CA HIS A 120 14.61 3.96 12.98
C HIS A 120 14.36 5.37 13.53
N PHE A 121 14.39 6.39 12.68
CA PHE A 121 14.16 7.77 13.10
C PHE A 121 12.78 7.97 13.75
N ARG A 122 11.73 7.39 13.16
CA ARG A 122 10.36 7.47 13.72
C ARG A 122 10.25 6.71 15.04
N ALA A 123 10.85 5.52 15.16
CA ALA A 123 10.88 4.76 16.40
C ALA A 123 11.54 5.54 17.54
N GLU A 124 12.71 6.13 17.27
CA GLU A 124 13.45 6.94 18.24
C GLU A 124 12.68 8.20 18.66
N ARG A 125 12.08 8.92 17.70
CA ARG A 125 11.37 10.19 17.98
C ARG A 125 10.04 9.99 18.68
N ASN A 126 9.32 8.92 18.36
CA ASN A 126 8.04 8.63 18.98
C ASN A 126 8.21 7.81 20.28
N GLY A 127 9.43 7.36 20.59
CA GLY A 127 9.72 6.56 21.79
C GLY A 127 9.04 5.20 21.76
N VAL A 128 8.86 4.63 20.57
CA VAL A 128 8.15 3.36 20.34
C VAL A 128 9.10 2.32 19.79
N THR A 129 8.89 1.07 20.20
CA THR A 129 9.51 -0.07 19.52
C THR A 129 8.57 -0.53 18.42
N MET A 130 9.08 -0.61 17.19
CA MET A 130 8.30 -1.15 16.08
C MET A 130 8.21 -2.67 16.18
N VAL A 131 7.02 -3.21 15.98
CA VAL A 131 6.74 -4.65 16.08
C VAL A 131 5.92 -5.07 14.86
N GLU A 132 6.33 -6.17 14.24
CA GLU A 132 5.55 -6.78 13.15
C GLU A 132 4.37 -7.57 13.73
N PRO A 133 3.15 -7.34 13.24
CA PRO A 133 1.98 -8.10 13.67
C PRO A 133 2.13 -9.57 13.25
N GLN A 134 1.71 -10.48 14.11
CA GLN A 134 1.66 -11.91 13.84
C GLN A 134 0.24 -12.34 13.45
N ASN A 135 -0.79 -11.67 13.96
CA ASN A 135 -2.19 -11.95 13.65
C ASN A 135 -3.09 -10.72 13.91
N LEU A 136 -4.40 -10.87 13.70
CA LEU A 136 -5.36 -9.77 13.83
C LEU A 136 -5.59 -9.31 15.28
N ASP A 137 -5.33 -10.16 16.27
CA ASP A 137 -5.51 -9.83 17.69
C ASP A 137 -4.45 -8.83 18.19
N ASP A 138 -3.39 -8.59 17.40
CA ASP A 138 -2.37 -7.57 17.67
C ASP A 138 -2.88 -6.14 17.42
N PHE A 139 -4.04 -5.99 16.78
CA PHE A 139 -4.64 -4.68 16.48
C PHE A 139 -5.76 -4.31 17.46
N PRO A 140 -5.89 -3.03 17.82
CA PRO A 140 -7.06 -2.56 18.54
C PRO A 140 -8.30 -2.71 17.65
N GLY A 141 -9.40 -3.19 18.24
CA GLY A 141 -10.68 -3.40 17.56
C GLY A 141 -11.34 -2.13 17.03
#